data_AF-C6FBC4-F1
#
_entry.id   AF-C6FBC4-F1
#
_cell.length_a   1.000
_cell.length_b   1.000
_cell.length_c   1.000
_cell.angle_alpha   90.00
_cell.angle_beta   90.00
_cell.angle_gamma   90.00
#
_symmetry.space_group_name_H-M   'P 1'
#
loop_
_entity.id
_entity.type
_entity.pdbx_description
1 polymer ?
#
loop_
_entity_poly.entity_id
_entity_poly.type
_entity_poly.pdbx_seq_one_letter_code
_entity_poly.pdbx_strand_id
1 'polypeptide(L)' 'FGQVVEGLDVVSEIEKVGSGSGRTSKPVTIADCGQLA' A
#
# COMPACT_ATOMS: atom_id res chain seq x y z
N PHE A 1 -1.12 -5.64 15.59
CA PHE A 1 -2.33 -5.00 15.03
C PHE A 1 -2.20 -3.48 15.16
N GLY A 2 -1.20 -2.90 14.50
CA GLY A 2 -0.92 -1.45 14.56
C GLY A 2 -1.70 -0.64 13.52
N GLN A 3 -1.38 0.64 13.43
CA GLN A 3 -1.93 1.56 12.43
C GLN A 3 -0.78 2.24 11.66
N VAL A 4 -1.06 2.68 10.43
CA VAL A 4 -0.13 3.47 9.63
C VAL A 4 -0.01 4.85 10.27
N VAL A 5 1.20 5.23 10.69
CA VAL A 5 1.46 6.55 11.31
C VAL A 5 1.93 7.59 10.28
N GLU A 6 2.51 7.15 9.16
CA GLU A 6 3.03 7.97 8.08
C GLU A 6 2.80 7.27 6.74
N GLY A 7 2.63 8.03 5.64
CA GLY A 7 2.52 7.47 4.29
C GLY A 7 1.12 6.99 3.86
N LEU A 8 0.05 7.53 4.43
CA LEU A 8 -1.34 7.20 4.02
C LEU A 8 -1.66 7.62 2.57
N ASP A 9 -0.96 8.62 2.04
CA ASP A 9 -1.01 9.01 0.64
C ASP A 9 -0.52 7.88 -0.28
N VAL A 10 0.54 7.17 0.11
CA VAL A 10 1.03 5.99 -0.62
C VAL A 10 -0.03 4.88 -0.64
N VAL A 11 -0.69 4.63 0.49
CA VAL A 11 -1.80 3.67 0.57
C VAL A 11 -2.96 4.11 -0.34
N SER A 12 -3.25 5.40 -0.38
CA SER A 12 -4.29 5.95 -1.25
C SER A 12 -3.98 5.76 -2.74
N GLU A 13 -2.72 5.91 -3.17
CA GLU A 13 -2.30 5.61 -4.55
C GLU A 13 -2.43 4.11 -4.87
N ILE A 14 -2.17 3.23 -3.91
CA ILE A 14 -2.36 1.77 -4.06
C ILE A 14 -3.85 1.44 -4.24
N GLU A 15 -4.74 2.08 -3.48
CA GLU A 15 -6.18 1.87 -3.60
C GLU A 15 -6.73 2.27 -4.97
N LYS A 16 -6.19 3.32 -5.60
CA LYS A 16 -6.60 3.76 -6.95
C LYS A 16 -6.38 2.71 -8.03
N VAL A 17 -5.41 1.81 -7.86
CA VAL A 17 -5.17 0.71 -8.82
C VAL A 17 -5.93 -0.57 -8.45
N GLY A 18 -6.66 -0.57 -7.32
CA GLY A 18 -7.54 -1.64 -6.89
C GLY A 18 -8.85 -1.71 -7.69
N SER A 19 -9.61 -2.78 -7.48
CA SER A 19 -10.94 -2.95 -8.06
C SER A 19 -11.88 -3.64 -7.08
N GLY A 20 -13.20 -3.52 -7.28
CA GLY A 20 -14.19 -4.21 -6.45
C GLY A 20 -14.10 -5.74 -6.48
N SER A 21 -13.40 -6.31 -7.47
CA SER A 21 -13.12 -7.75 -7.54
C SER A 21 -11.91 -8.19 -6.70
N GLY A 22 -11.17 -7.23 -6.12
CA GLY A 22 -9.89 -7.47 -5.43
C GLY A 22 -8.68 -7.59 -6.35
N ARG A 23 -8.86 -7.63 -7.68
CA ARG A 23 -7.76 -7.65 -8.64
C ARG A 23 -7.20 -6.24 -8.86
N THR A 24 -5.89 -6.08 -8.80
CA THR A 24 -5.23 -4.81 -9.14
C THR A 24 -5.02 -4.69 -10.66
N SER A 25 -5.10 -3.45 -11.16
CA SER A 25 -4.84 -3.12 -12.57
C SER A 25 -3.34 -3.13 -12.92
N LYS A 26 -2.47 -2.97 -11.93
CA LYS A 26 -1.02 -3.02 -12.05
C LYS A 26 -0.42 -3.77 -10.85
N PRO A 27 0.78 -4.37 -10.99
CA PRO A 27 1.51 -4.93 -9.85
C PRO A 27 1.86 -3.83 -8.84
N VAL A 28 1.59 -4.10 -7.56
CA VAL A 28 2.03 -3.28 -6.42
C VAL A 28 2.99 -4.14 -5.61
N THR A 29 4.23 -3.69 -5.42
CA THR A 29 5.30 -4.49 -4.82
C THR A 29 6.02 -3.69 -3.75
N ILE A 30 6.33 -4.34 -2.62
CA ILE A 30 7.19 -3.77 -1.58
C ILE A 30 8.62 -3.88 -2.08
N ALA A 31 9.20 -2.77 -2.53
CA ALA A 31 10.56 -2.75 -3.05
C ALA A 31 11.62 -2.83 -1.94
N ASP A 32 11.31 -2.30 -0.74
CA ASP A 32 12.18 -2.29 0.43
C ASP A 32 11.35 -2.19 1.71
N CYS A 33 11.83 -2.77 2.81
CA CYS A 33 11.17 -2.72 4.12
C CYS A 33 12.15 -2.94 5.29
N GLY A 34 11.83 -2.38 6.45
CA GLY A 34 12.64 -2.52 7.66
C GLY A 34 11.94 -1.99 8.91
N GLN A 35 12.68 -1.92 10.01
CA GLN A 35 12.22 -1.33 11.27
C GLN A 35 13.05 -0.08 11.58
N LEU A 36 12.37 0.98 12.01
CA LEU A 36 13.03 2.19 12.52
C LEU A 36 13.37 1.98 14.01
N ALA A 37 14.56 2.45 14.41
CA ALA A 37 15.03 2.39 15.80
C ALA A 37 14.47 3.52 16.65
#